data_AF-A0A2U1JS32-F1
#
_entry.id   AF-A0A2U1JS32-F1
#
_cell.length_a   1.000
_cell.length_b   1.000
_cell.length_c   1.000
_cell.angle_alpha   90.00
_cell.angle_beta   90.00
_cell.angle_gamma   90.00
#
_symmetry.space_group_name_H-M   'P 1'
#
loop_
_entity.id
_entity.type
_entity.pdbx_description
1 polymer ?
#
loop_
_entity_poly.entity_id
_entity_poly.type
_entity_poly.pdbx_seq_one_letter_code
_entity_poly.pdbx_strand_id
1 'polypeptide(L)'
;MYKYSVFSLILLISFVLLYSWGPGLLFYGFFGKLEVAFLVLLPLAGAIFAFKGNGWTKGVLLILNLIAFIFIAYVLIIVIGYKYGN
;
A
#
# COMPACT_ATOMS: atom_id res chain seq x y z
N MET A 1 -10.89 20.23 -2.52
CA MET A 1 -10.93 19.21 -1.46
C MET A 1 -11.23 17.81 -1.99
N TYR A 2 -12.20 17.64 -2.91
CA TYR A 2 -12.44 16.36 -3.62
C TYR A 2 -11.21 15.77 -4.32
N LYS A 3 -10.34 16.62 -4.86
CA LYS A 3 -9.06 16.22 -5.47
C LYS A 3 -8.24 15.26 -4.59
N TYR A 4 -8.21 15.47 -3.27
CA TYR A 4 -7.42 14.64 -2.35
C TYR A 4 -8.02 13.24 -2.17
N SER A 5 -9.35 13.13 -2.14
CA SER A 5 -10.04 11.83 -2.12
C SER A 5 -9.81 11.07 -3.43
N VAL A 6 -9.80 11.76 -4.57
CA VAL A 6 -9.47 11.14 -5.88
C VAL A 6 -8.02 10.65 -5.91
N PHE A 7 -7.06 11.46 -5.45
CA PHE A 7 -5.66 11.02 -5.36
C PHE A 7 -5.49 9.82 -4.43
N SER A 8 -6.15 9.83 -3.26
CA SER A 8 -6.14 8.70 -2.33
C SER A 8 -6.69 7.42 -2.96
N LEU A 9 -7.78 7.53 -3.71
CA LEU A 9 -8.37 6.40 -4.43
C LEU A 9 -7.43 5.87 -5.52
N ILE A 10 -6.79 6.75 -6.30
CA ILE A 10 -5.82 6.37 -7.33
C ILE A 10 -4.64 5.61 -6.71
N LEU A 11 -4.12 6.08 -5.57
CA LEU A 11 -3.03 5.42 -4.85
C LEU A 11 -3.44 4.04 -4.34
N LEU A 12 -4.66 3.92 -3.80
CA LEU A 12 -5.21 2.64 -3.36
C LEU A 12 -5.37 1.65 -4.52
N ILE A 13 -5.93 2.09 -5.66
CA ILE A 13 -6.05 1.26 -6.86
C ILE A 13 -4.68 0.84 -7.38
N SER A 14 -3.72 1.77 -7.40
CA SER A 14 -2.34 1.48 -7.84
C SER A 14 -1.69 0.42 -6.95
N PHE A 15 -1.90 0.50 -5.63
CA PHE A 15 -1.47 -0.53 -4.68
C PHE A 15 -2.09 -1.90 -4.99
N VAL A 16 -3.41 -1.95 -5.20
CA VAL A 16 -4.11 -3.21 -5.50
C VAL A 16 -3.58 -3.82 -6.80
N LEU A 17 -3.36 -3.02 -7.84
CA LEU A 17 -2.82 -3.51 -9.11
C LEU A 17 -1.40 -4.04 -8.96
N LEU A 18 -0.52 -3.30 -8.29
CA LEU A 18 0.85 -3.72 -8.01
C LEU A 18 0.88 -5.04 -7.22
N TYR A 19 0.08 -5.13 -6.16
CA TYR A 19 -0.01 -6.35 -5.36
C TYR A 19 -0.59 -7.54 -6.15
N SER A 20 -1.60 -7.29 -7.01
CA SER A 20 -2.26 -8.34 -7.79
C SER A 20 -1.37 -8.93 -8.90
N TRP A 21 -0.37 -8.17 -9.37
CA TRP A 21 0.63 -8.69 -10.30
C TRP A 21 1.60 -9.69 -9.66
N GLY A 22 1.46 -9.88 -8.35
CA GLY A 22 1.98 -11.02 -7.62
C GLY A 22 3.36 -10.76 -7.02
N PRO A 23 3.70 -11.46 -5.93
CA PRO A 23 4.96 -11.30 -5.21
C PRO A 23 6.19 -11.81 -5.98
N GLY A 24 6.06 -12.18 -7.26
CA GLY A 24 7.16 -12.68 -8.08
C GLY A 24 8.35 -11.71 -8.18
N LEU A 25 8.10 -10.41 -7.99
CA LEU A 25 9.13 -9.38 -7.98
C LEU A 25 9.76 -9.20 -6.59
N LEU A 26 9.05 -9.42 -5.48
CA LEU A 26 9.58 -9.34 -4.10
C LEU A 26 10.79 -10.26 -3.85
N PHE A 27 10.93 -11.32 -4.65
CA PHE A 27 11.96 -12.34 -4.50
C PHE A 27 13.16 -12.19 -5.45
N TYR A 28 13.18 -11.21 -6.37
CA TYR A 28 14.25 -11.07 -7.37
C TYR A 28 14.84 -9.64 -7.48
N GLY A 29 16.11 -9.50 -7.09
CA GLY A 29 17.00 -8.39 -7.51
C GLY A 29 16.65 -6.97 -7.02
N PHE A 30 17.13 -5.97 -7.76
CA PHE A 30 16.96 -4.53 -7.47
C PHE A 30 15.49 -4.08 -7.61
N PHE A 31 14.77 -4.60 -8.61
CA PHE A 31 13.37 -4.26 -8.85
C PHE A 31 12.43 -4.73 -7.73
N GLY A 32 12.73 -5.86 -7.09
CA GLY A 32 11.99 -6.32 -5.91
C GLY A 32 12.05 -5.37 -4.72
N LYS A 33 13.21 -4.73 -4.49
CA LYS A 33 13.37 -3.76 -3.39
C LYS A 33 12.54 -2.49 -3.62
N LEU A 34 12.49 -2.02 -4.87
CA LEU A 34 11.66 -0.88 -5.26
C LEU A 34 10.17 -1.21 -5.12
N GLU A 35 9.77 -2.41 -5.52
CA GLU A 35 8.38 -2.84 -5.38
C GLU A 35 7.93 -2.90 -3.92
N VAL A 36 8.74 -3.48 -3.03
CA VAL A 36 8.46 -3.47 -1.58
C VAL A 36 8.23 -2.03 -1.10
N ALA A 37 9.09 -1.11 -1.51
CA ALA A 37 8.97 0.29 -1.13
C ALA A 37 7.66 0.89 -1.63
N PHE A 38 7.26 0.66 -2.89
CA PHE A 38 5.99 1.14 -3.42
C PHE A 38 4.78 0.51 -2.74
N LEU A 39 4.79 -0.79 -2.46
CA LEU A 39 3.71 -1.47 -1.77
C LEU A 39 3.47 -0.93 -0.35
N VAL A 40 4.52 -0.42 0.30
CA VAL A 40 4.42 0.27 1.59
C VAL A 40 4.01 1.73 1.43
N LEU A 41 4.65 2.46 0.53
CA LEU A 41 4.49 3.91 0.39
C LEU A 41 3.15 4.31 -0.23
N LEU A 42 2.61 3.53 -1.16
CA LEU A 42 1.33 3.83 -1.82
C LEU A 42 0.15 3.90 -0.84
N PRO A 43 -0.12 2.88 0.00
CA PRO A 43 -1.20 2.96 0.98
C PRO A 43 -0.93 4.03 2.04
N LEU A 44 0.33 4.26 2.44
CA LEU A 44 0.67 5.31 3.40
C LEU A 44 0.40 6.72 2.84
N ALA A 45 0.83 6.98 1.60
CA ALA A 45 0.52 8.22 0.90
C ALA A 45 -0.99 8.36 0.66
N GLY A 46 -1.67 7.27 0.29
CA GLY A 46 -3.12 7.24 0.12
C GLY A 46 -3.87 7.61 1.39
N ALA A 47 -3.42 7.16 2.56
CA ALA A 47 -3.96 7.56 3.86
C ALA A 47 -3.73 9.05 4.15
N ILE A 48 -2.53 9.58 3.88
CA ILE A 48 -2.21 11.01 4.05
C ILE A 48 -3.12 11.89 3.17
N PHE A 49 -3.33 11.50 1.91
CA PHE A 49 -4.22 12.21 1.00
C PHE A 49 -5.70 12.08 1.42
N ALA A 50 -6.14 10.91 1.91
CA ALA A 50 -7.48 10.75 2.46
C ALA A 50 -7.72 11.70 3.65
N PHE A 51 -6.73 11.84 4.54
CA PHE A 51 -6.82 12.71 5.72
C PHE A 51 -7.02 14.19 5.36
N LYS A 52 -6.45 14.63 4.23
CA LYS A 52 -6.64 15.99 3.66
C LYS A 52 -7.95 16.16 2.89
N GLY A 53 -8.70 15.08 2.65
CA GLY A 53 -10.02 15.09 2.02
C GLY A 53 -11.12 15.62 2.94
N ASN A 54 -12.36 15.66 2.45
CA ASN A 54 -13.52 16.10 3.23
C ASN A 54 -14.75 15.22 2.94
N GLY A 55 -15.65 15.08 3.91
CA GLY A 55 -16.87 14.25 3.81
C GLY A 55 -16.69 12.77 4.20
N TRP A 56 -17.75 11.98 4.08
CA TRP A 56 -17.78 10.54 4.42
C TRP A 56 -16.69 9.72 3.71
N THR A 57 -16.41 10.07 2.44
CA THR A 57 -15.41 9.37 1.62
C THR A 57 -14.00 9.48 2.20
N LYS A 58 -13.67 10.53 2.95
CA LYS A 58 -12.39 10.63 3.68
C LYS A 58 -12.24 9.49 4.68
N GLY A 59 -13.27 9.21 5.48
CA GLY A 59 -13.22 8.17 6.50
C GLY A 59 -13.00 6.80 5.87
N VAL A 60 -13.80 6.48 4.84
CA VAL A 60 -13.70 5.21 4.11
C VAL A 60 -12.32 5.04 3.47
N LEU A 61 -11.83 6.04 2.73
CA LEU A 61 -10.54 5.94 2.05
C LEU A 61 -9.37 5.87 3.04
N LEU A 62 -9.46 6.56 4.18
CA LEU A 62 -8.46 6.47 5.23
C LEU A 62 -8.37 5.06 5.79
N ILE A 63 -9.52 4.47 6.14
CA ILE A 63 -9.60 3.10 6.69
C ILE A 63 -9.06 2.09 5.67
N LEU A 64 -9.49 2.18 4.41
CA LEU A 64 -9.03 1.25 3.36
C LEU A 64 -7.51 1.32 3.14
N ASN A 65 -6.93 2.52 3.11
CA ASN A 65 -5.49 2.69 2.97
C ASN A 65 -4.72 2.19 4.20
N LEU A 66 -5.26 2.38 5.41
CA LEU A 66 -4.65 1.84 6.63
C LEU A 66 -4.69 0.32 6.67
N ILE A 67 -5.81 -0.31 6.26
CA ILE A 67 -5.93 -1.77 6.15
C ILE A 67 -4.91 -2.29 5.14
N ALA A 68 -4.80 -1.66 3.97
CA ALA A 68 -3.80 -2.02 2.96
C ALA A 68 -2.36 -1.94 3.50
N PHE A 69 -2.04 -0.89 4.25
CA PHE A 69 -0.73 -0.73 4.88
C PHE A 69 -0.44 -1.79 5.95
N ILE A 70 -1.41 -2.08 6.83
CA ILE A 70 -1.25 -3.12 7.87
C ILE A 70 -1.08 -4.49 7.23
N PHE A 71 -1.88 -4.78 6.20
CA PHE A 71 -1.82 -6.04 5.46
C PHE A 71 -0.44 -6.25 4.83
N ILE A 72 0.10 -5.26 4.12
CA ILE A 72 1.44 -5.42 3.52
C ILE A 72 2.54 -5.52 4.58
N ALA A 73 2.45 -4.78 5.68
CA ALA A 73 3.40 -4.89 6.78
C ALA A 73 3.41 -6.30 7.37
N TYR A 74 2.24 -6.90 7.57
CA TYR A 74 2.10 -8.28 8.03
C TYR A 74 2.72 -9.29 7.05
N VAL A 75 2.43 -9.15 5.75
CA VAL A 75 3.01 -9.99 4.69
C VAL A 75 4.54 -9.89 4.70
N LEU A 76 5.10 -8.68 4.82
CA LEU A 76 6.54 -8.47 4.86
C LEU A 76 7.19 -9.11 6.09
N ILE A 77 6.56 -9.03 7.27
CA ILE A 77 7.06 -9.70 8.48
C ILE A 77 7.15 -11.22 8.26
N ILE A 78 6.11 -11.84 7.68
CA ILE A 78 6.11 -13.28 7.38
C ILE A 78 7.22 -13.62 6.38
N VAL A 79 7.34 -12.85 5.29
CA VAL A 79 8.34 -13.10 4.25
C VAL A 79 9.76 -12.96 4.78
N ILE A 80 10.03 -11.94 5.59
CA ILE A 80 11.33 -11.74 6.25
C ILE A 80 11.60 -12.87 7.23
N GLY A 81 10.61 -13.23 8.07
CA GLY A 81 10.73 -14.34 9.02
C GLY A 81 11.03 -15.67 8.33
N TYR A 82 10.38 -15.96 7.21
CA TYR A 82 10.65 -17.16 6.43
C TYR A 82 12.04 -17.16 5.78
N LYS A 83 12.51 -16.01 5.29
CA LYS A 83 13.78 -15.89 4.58
C LYS A 83 15.02 -15.89 5.48
N TYR A 84 14.89 -15.35 6.69
CA TYR A 84 16.01 -15.16 7.62
C TYR A 84 15.91 -15.98 8.91
N GLY A 85 14.77 -16.65 9.15
CA GLY A 85 14.54 -17.52 10.30
C GLY A 85 14.80 -19.02 10.06
N ASN A 86 15.07 -19.41 8.81
CA ASN A 86 15.65 -20.71 8.42
C ASN A 86 17.12 -20.51 8.02
#